data_AF-A0A4U9VYP5-F1
#
_entry.id   AF-A0A4U9VYP5-F1
#
_cell.length_a   1.000
_cell.length_b   1.000
_cell.length_c   1.000
_cell.angle_alpha   90.00
_cell.angle_beta   90.00
_cell.angle_gamma   90.00
#
_symmetry.space_group_name_H-M   'P 1'
#
loop_
_entity.id
_entity.type
_entity.pdbx_description
1 polymer ?
#
loop_
_entity_poly.entity_id
_entity_poly.type
_entity_poly.pdbx_seq_one_letter_code
_entity_poly.pdbx_strand_id
1 'polypeptide(L)' 'MPAENAESPFKLEFEDSDEKLDYPLGIMVYEQDGRIEFKINYAGELFSRSAIEGVLQGIRLTVQQLIADRPLLPRSYRC' A
#
# COMPACT_ATOMS: atom_id res chain seq x y z
N MET A 1 -6.44 -28.93 -43.40
CA MET A 1 -5.52 -28.38 -42.38
C MET A 1 -6.41 -27.64 -41.37
N PRO A 2 -6.51 -28.10 -40.12
CA PRO A 2 -7.44 -27.52 -39.15
C PRO A 2 -6.80 -26.38 -38.35
N ALA A 3 -7.69 -25.56 -37.80
CA ALA A 3 -7.47 -24.26 -37.19
C ALA A 3 -6.66 -24.31 -35.88
N GLU A 4 -5.80 -23.30 -35.71
CA GLU A 4 -5.03 -23.01 -34.50
C GLU A 4 -5.94 -22.37 -33.45
N ASN A 5 -6.01 -23.01 -32.30
CA ASN A 5 -6.93 -22.74 -31.20
C ASN A 5 -6.40 -21.58 -30.34
N ALA A 6 -7.24 -20.57 -30.12
CA ALA A 6 -6.99 -19.45 -29.23
C ALA A 6 -7.37 -19.84 -27.79
N GLU A 7 -6.39 -20.26 -27.01
CA GLU A 7 -6.52 -20.33 -25.55
C GLU A 7 -5.15 -20.05 -24.94
N SER A 8 -5.02 -18.90 -24.30
CA SER A 8 -3.88 -18.61 -23.42
C SER A 8 -4.27 -19.11 -22.02
N PRO A 9 -3.77 -20.26 -21.54
CA PRO A 9 -4.17 -20.84 -20.25
C PRO A 9 -3.50 -20.17 -19.04
N PHE A 10 -3.03 -18.93 -19.16
CA PHE A 10 -2.38 -18.22 -18.07
C PHE A 10 -3.44 -17.61 -17.15
N LYS A 11 -4.05 -18.46 -16.33
CA LYS A 11 -4.80 -18.03 -15.16
C LYS A 11 -3.78 -17.54 -14.13
N LEU A 12 -3.72 -16.23 -13.93
CA LEU A 12 -2.91 -15.61 -12.88
C LEU A 12 -3.66 -15.83 -11.56
N GLU A 13 -3.28 -16.86 -10.82
CA GLU A 13 -3.74 -17.06 -9.44
C GLU A 13 -2.68 -16.41 -8.54
N PHE A 14 -3.07 -15.33 -7.84
CA PHE A 14 -2.26 -14.77 -6.78
C PHE A 14 -2.30 -15.77 -5.62
N GLU A 15 -1.41 -16.76 -5.67
CA GLU A 15 -1.06 -17.57 -4.51
C GLU A 15 -0.59 -16.59 -3.44
N ASP A 16 -1.28 -16.58 -2.30
CA ASP A 16 -1.03 -15.73 -1.15
C ASP A 16 0.47 -15.67 -0.93
N SER A 17 1.09 -14.58 -1.40
CA SER A 17 2.53 -14.42 -1.31
C SER A 17 2.80 -14.39 0.18
N ASP A 18 3.36 -15.48 0.70
CA ASP A 18 4.06 -15.49 1.98
C ASP A 18 5.32 -14.63 1.76
N GLU A 19 5.10 -13.33 1.57
CA GLU A 19 6.11 -12.29 1.60
C GLU A 19 6.64 -12.36 3.01
N LYS A 20 7.67 -13.19 3.19
CA LYS A 20 8.45 -13.25 4.40
C LYS A 20 9.11 -11.89 4.52
N LEU A 21 8.38 -10.95 5.11
CA LEU A 21 8.85 -9.63 5.44
C LEU A 21 9.87 -9.87 6.55
N ASP A 22 11.12 -10.18 6.19
CA ASP A 22 12.31 -10.18 7.06
C ASP A 22 12.63 -8.72 7.53
N TYR A 23 11.61 -7.87 7.63
CA TYR A 23 11.67 -6.48 8.03
C TYR A 23 10.93 -6.30 9.34
N PRO A 24 11.50 -5.56 10.29
CA PRO A 24 10.91 -5.36 11.60
C PRO A 24 9.64 -4.49 11.57
N LEU A 25 9.32 -3.90 10.41
CA LEU A 25 8.11 -3.13 10.13
C LEU A 25 7.70 -3.36 8.67
N GLY A 26 6.53 -3.94 8.46
CA GLY A 26 5.89 -4.11 7.15
C GLY A 26 4.57 -3.37 7.11
N ILE A 27 4.28 -2.72 5.98
CA ILE A 27 3.02 -2.00 5.76
C ILE A 27 2.35 -2.62 4.54
N MET A 28 1.12 -3.08 4.72
CA MET A 28 0.26 -3.58 3.65
C MET A 28 -0.89 -2.62 3.45
N VAL A 29 -1.17 -2.30 2.18
CA VAL A 29 -2.25 -1.39 1.80
C VAL A 29 -3.05 -2.05 0.71
N TYR A 30 -4.36 -2.15 0.92
CA TYR A 30 -5.27 -2.68 -0.09
C TYR A 30 -6.59 -1.92 -0.07
N GLU A 31 -7.27 -1.99 -1.20
CA GLU A 31 -8.60 -1.44 -1.35
C GLU A 31 -9.64 -2.53 -1.09
N GLN A 32 -10.61 -2.24 -0.23
CA GLN A 32 -11.75 -3.11 0.03
C GLN A 32 -13.01 -2.25 0.21
N ASP A 33 -14.07 -2.55 -0.55
CA ASP A 33 -15.37 -1.86 -0.48
C ASP A 33 -15.29 -0.32 -0.60
N GLY A 34 -14.39 0.17 -1.47
CA GLY A 34 -14.17 1.61 -1.67
C GLY A 34 -13.49 2.31 -0.48
N ARG A 35 -12.88 1.53 0.42
CA ARG A 35 -12.06 2.01 1.54
C ARG A 35 -10.64 1.51 1.35
N ILE A 36 -9.68 2.32 1.74
CA ILE A 36 -8.28 1.92 1.79
C ILE A 36 -8.00 1.39 3.20
N GLU A 37 -7.65 0.12 3.30
CA GLU A 37 -7.23 -0.50 4.54
C GLU A 37 -5.70 -0.49 4.64
N PHE A 38 -5.19 0.01 5.76
CA PHE A 38 -3.77 0.04 6.09
C PHE A 38 -3.51 -0.94 7.23
N LYS A 39 -2.70 -1.96 6.97
CA LYS A 39 -2.20 -2.90 7.97
C LYS A 39 -0.72 -2.68 8.20
N ILE A 40 -0.31 -2.63 9.46
CA ILE A 40 1.09 -2.58 9.86
C ILE A 40 1.42 -3.84 10.64
N ASN A 41 2.31 -4.66 10.10
CA ASN A 41 2.94 -5.76 10.79
C ASN A 41 4.26 -5.27 11.37
N TYR A 42 4.53 -5.53 12.64
CA TYR A 42 5.75 -5.06 13.28
C TYR A 42 6.28 -6.06 14.29
N ALA A 43 7.61 -6.05 14.44
CA ALA A 43 8.32 -6.78 15.48
C ALA A 43 8.04 -6.13 16.85
N GLY A 44 7.21 -6.77 17.67
CA GLY A 44 6.79 -6.25 18.98
C GLY A 44 7.94 -6.11 19.99
N GLU A 45 9.06 -6.78 19.76
CA GLU A 45 10.29 -6.66 20.52
C GLU A 45 11.08 -5.37 20.20
N LEU A 46 10.84 -4.76 19.03
CA LEU A 46 11.47 -3.52 18.60
C LEU A 46 10.56 -2.30 18.73
N PHE A 47 9.24 -2.52 18.62
CA PHE A 47 8.26 -1.44 18.64
C PHE A 47 7.13 -1.68 19.64
N SER A 48 6.88 -0.69 20.46
CA SER A 48 5.70 -0.65 21.32
C SER A 48 4.45 -0.35 20.49
N ARG A 49 3.31 -0.91 20.91
CA ARG A 49 2.00 -0.64 20.30
C ARG A 49 1.69 0.86 20.20
N SER A 50 2.01 1.62 21.25
CA SER A 50 1.81 3.08 21.27
C SER A 50 2.62 3.83 20.21
N ALA A 51 3.84 3.35 19.91
CA ALA A 51 4.66 3.94 18.85
C ALA A 51 4.03 3.69 17.47
N ILE A 52 3.54 2.48 17.23
CA ILE A 52 2.86 2.12 15.98
C ILE A 52 1.53 2.86 15.82
N GLU A 53 0.77 3.05 16.90
CA GLU A 53 -0.43 3.89 16.89
C GLU A 53 -0.11 5.34 16.50
N GLY A 54 1.00 5.89 17.01
CA GLY A 54 1.50 7.21 16.60
C GLY A 54 1.86 7.27 15.11
N VAL A 55 2.53 6.24 14.59
CA VAL A 55 2.86 6.15 13.15
C VAL A 55 1.60 6.09 12.29
N LEU A 56 0.62 5.25 12.65
CA LEU A 56 -0.68 5.17 11.96
C LEU A 56 -1.40 6.50 11.95
N GLN A 57 -1.41 7.21 13.09
CA GLN A 57 -2.03 8.53 13.18
C GLN A 57 -1.30 9.54 12.27
N GLY A 58 0.03 9.51 12.25
CA GLY A 58 0.84 10.34 11.36
C GLY A 58 0.51 10.11 9.89
N ILE A 59 0.50 8.85 9.44
CA ILE A 59 0.13 8.48 8.06
C ILE A 59 -1.27 9.00 7.72
N ARG A 60 -2.24 8.79 8.60
CA ARG A 60 -3.61 9.28 8.40
C ARG A 60 -3.64 10.80 8.23
N LEU A 61 -2.96 11.55 9.08
CA LEU A 61 -2.91 13.01 9.01
C LEU A 61 -2.23 13.48 7.72
N THR A 62 -1.11 12.88 7.33
CA THR A 62 -0.41 13.22 6.08
C THR A 62 -1.29 12.97 4.87
N VAL A 63 -1.96 11.81 4.79
CA VAL A 63 -2.89 11.51 3.69
C VAL A 63 -4.05 12.49 3.67
N GLN A 64 -4.63 12.82 4.83
CA GLN A 64 -5.69 13.83 4.94
C GLN A 64 -5.23 15.20 4.44
N GLN A 65 -4.02 15.62 4.78
CA GLN A 65 -3.43 16.88 4.34
C GLN A 65 -3.20 16.89 2.82
N LEU A 66 -2.68 15.79 2.25
CA LEU A 66 -2.47 15.68 0.79
C LEU A 66 -3.78 15.75 -0.01
N ILE A 67 -4.88 15.27 0.56
CA ILE A 67 -6.20 15.35 -0.07
C ILE A 67 -6.82 16.74 0.10
N ALA A 68 -6.64 17.35 1.27
CA ALA A 68 -7.21 18.66 1.60
C ALA A 68 -6.48 19.82 0.89
N ASP A 69 -5.16 19.71 0.73
CA ASP A 69 -4.32 20.72 0.10
C ASP A 69 -4.00 20.31 -1.35
N ARG A 70 -4.89 20.67 -2.27
CA ARG A 70 -4.58 20.67 -3.71
C ARG A 70 -4.78 22.09 -4.23
N PRO A 71 -3.70 22.76 -4.65
CA PRO A 71 -2.97 22.25 -5.79
C PRO A 71 -1.45 22.15 -5.61
N LEU A 72 -0.93 20.96 -5.93
CA LEU A 72 0.43 20.79 -6.44
C LEU A 72 0.53 21.47 -7.81
N LEU A 73 0.44 22.80 -7.86
CA LEU A 73 1.00 23.54 -8.98
C LEU A 73 2.50 23.66 -8.71
N PRO A 74 3.37 23.33 -9.67
CA PRO A 74 4.75 23.72 -9.55
C PRO A 74 4.74 25.24 -9.37
N ARG A 75 5.26 25.72 -8.24
CA ARG A 75 5.62 27.12 -8.08
C ARG A 75 6.69 27.35 -9.13
N SER A 76 6.27 27.74 -10.33
CA SER A 76 7.16 28.06 -11.44
C SER A 76 8.14 29.06 -10.89
N TYR A 77 9.38 28.63 -10.73
CA TYR A 77 10.50 29.47 -10.36
C TYR A 77 10.56 30.56 -11.42
N ARG A 78 10.01 31.74 -11.10
CA ARG A 78 10.22 32.93 -11.90
C ARG A 78 11.59 33.46 -11.51
N CYS A 79 12.48 33.41 -12.49
CA CYS A 79 13.76 34.09 -12.50
C CYS A 79 13.57 35.61 -12.46
#